data_AF-A0A7C3WEV7-F1
#
_entry.id   AF-A0A7C3WEV7-F1
#
_cell.length_a   1.000
_cell.length_b   1.000
_cell.length_c   1.000
_cell.angle_alpha   90.00
_cell.angle_beta   90.00
_cell.angle_gamma   90.00
#
_symmetry.space_group_name_H-M   'P 1'
#
loop_
_entity.id
_entity.type
_entity.pdbx_description
1 polymer ?
#
loop_
_entity_poly.entity_id
_entity_poly.type
_entity_poly.pdbx_seq_one_letter_code
_entity_poly.pdbx_strand_id
1 'polypeptide(L)'
;MKGWMPALLWWGAFLLLLGAAMLSLCLLFLRDWTERARLSYPIAQIPLELLTPRLPLLRQKVFWAGFSLAAFMNLLNGLHFLYPNIPSMGGWLFDLSPFFPNLPLSAIGWTPITLLPFGVGLGFLMPVDLTLSCWVFYLVWKAERVLAAMTGWWGLPRFPYAEEQQFGAYACWALLALLPKLSAGVQALKRVRVQECKRARVRENFRETAAQQPATANSLTKQFVPPDENLAALGFLTCFVVLIALCVWQGMSWWLAKMFFAGYFLIAIGITRIRAQLGSPVHDLHFAGPDRVLLFVLAAKICQSETFAF
;
A
#
# COMPACT_ATOMS: atom_id res chain seq x y z
N MET A 1 1.23 -33.98 13.71
CA MET A 1 0.80 -32.58 13.99
C MET A 1 1.73 -31.81 14.94
N LYS A 2 2.35 -32.41 15.97
CA LYS A 2 3.22 -31.68 16.94
C LYS A 2 4.44 -30.94 16.34
N GLY A 3 5.03 -31.44 15.24
CA GLY A 3 6.20 -30.81 14.61
C GLY A 3 5.92 -29.49 13.88
N TRP A 4 4.69 -29.27 13.41
CA TRP A 4 4.31 -28.06 12.69
C TRP A 4 3.80 -26.94 13.61
N MET A 5 3.44 -27.28 14.85
CA MET A 5 2.87 -26.33 15.81
C MET A 5 3.79 -25.14 16.10
N PRO A 6 5.11 -25.32 16.34
CA PRO A 6 6.01 -24.19 16.58
C PRO A 6 6.10 -23.25 15.37
N ALA A 7 6.19 -23.81 14.17
CA ALA A 7 6.22 -23.03 12.93
C ALA A 7 4.90 -22.27 12.73
N LEU A 8 3.76 -22.92 12.97
CA LEU A 8 2.44 -22.33 12.79
C LEU A 8 2.17 -21.20 13.79
N LEU A 9 2.59 -21.38 15.05
CA LEU A 9 2.51 -20.34 16.08
C LEU A 9 3.43 -19.16 15.73
N TRP A 10 4.64 -19.44 15.24
CA TRP A 10 5.59 -18.39 14.84
C TRP A 10 5.06 -17.56 13.68
N TRP A 11 4.65 -18.21 12.59
CA TRP A 11 4.05 -17.55 11.43
C TRP A 11 2.74 -16.85 11.78
N GLY A 12 1.91 -17.46 12.63
CA GLY A 12 0.68 -16.86 13.13
C GLY A 12 0.95 -15.58 13.92
N ALA A 13 1.88 -15.61 14.88
CA ALA A 13 2.27 -14.44 15.65
C ALA A 13 2.84 -13.32 14.76
N PHE A 14 3.68 -13.68 13.79
CA PHE A 14 4.23 -12.73 12.83
C PHE A 14 3.13 -12.06 11.99
N LEU A 15 2.21 -12.84 11.43
CA LEU A 15 1.10 -12.34 10.61
C LEU A 15 0.14 -11.49 11.44
N LEU A 16 -0.15 -11.89 12.68
CA LEU A 16 -0.97 -11.09 13.60
C LEU A 16 -0.33 -9.75 13.93
N LEU A 17 0.98 -9.74 14.19
CA LEU A 17 1.72 -8.50 14.47
C LEU A 17 1.77 -7.58 13.25
N LEU A 18 1.98 -8.16 12.07
CA LEU A 18 1.93 -7.42 10.80
C LEU A 18 0.54 -6.82 10.57
N GLY A 19 -0.52 -7.61 10.77
CA GLY A 19 -1.90 -7.16 10.68
C GLY A 19 -2.23 -6.05 11.70
N ALA A 20 -1.75 -6.18 12.94
CA ALA A 20 -1.90 -5.15 13.97
C ALA A 20 -1.15 -3.85 13.62
N ALA A 21 0.04 -3.93 13.02
CA ALA A 21 0.77 -2.79 12.52
C ALA A 21 0.00 -2.08 11.39
N MET A 22 -0.52 -2.84 10.42
CA MET A 22 -1.34 -2.29 9.34
C MET A 22 -2.63 -1.65 9.86
N LEU A 23 -3.32 -2.30 10.80
CA LEU A 23 -4.51 -1.75 11.43
C LEU A 23 -4.20 -0.43 12.17
N SER A 24 -3.07 -0.39 12.88
CA SER A 24 -2.62 0.83 13.57
C SER A 24 -2.36 1.97 12.59
N LEU A 25 -1.77 1.69 11.42
CA LEU A 25 -1.62 2.67 10.34
C LEU A 25 -2.96 3.14 9.79
N CYS A 26 -3.90 2.21 9.54
CA CYS A 26 -5.24 2.58 9.09
C CYS A 26 -5.91 3.53 10.08
N LEU A 27 -5.85 3.25 11.38
CA LEU A 27 -6.42 4.10 12.44
C LEU A 27 -5.73 5.47 12.51
N LEU A 28 -4.41 5.54 12.31
CA LEU A 28 -3.65 6.78 12.30
C LEU A 28 -4.07 7.72 11.16
N PHE A 29 -4.36 7.17 9.98
CA PHE A 29 -4.73 7.93 8.79
C PHE A 29 -6.24 8.12 8.61
N LEU A 30 -7.06 7.29 9.27
CA LEU A 30 -8.51 7.24 9.09
C LEU A 30 -9.16 8.62 9.13
N ARG A 31 -8.84 9.40 10.17
CA ARG A 31 -9.46 10.71 10.40
C ARG A 31 -9.04 11.73 9.35
N ASP A 32 -7.74 11.83 9.08
CA ASP A 32 -7.22 12.82 8.14
C ASP A 32 -7.69 12.53 6.70
N TRP A 33 -7.72 11.26 6.31
CA TRP A 33 -8.10 10.88 4.95
C TRP A 33 -9.61 10.99 4.72
N THR A 34 -10.41 10.76 5.76
CA THR A 34 -11.89 10.84 5.67
C THR A 34 -12.39 12.26 5.86
N GLU A 35 -11.94 12.98 6.89
CA GLU A 35 -12.48 14.31 7.26
C GLU A 35 -11.79 15.45 6.50
N ARG A 36 -10.45 15.43 6.38
CA ARG A 36 -9.68 16.54 5.78
C ARG A 36 -9.49 16.36 4.29
N ALA A 37 -9.01 15.18 3.87
CA ALA A 37 -8.69 14.92 2.46
C ALA A 37 -9.91 14.50 1.63
N ARG A 38 -11.02 14.10 2.27
CA ARG A 38 -12.29 13.69 1.66
C ARG A 38 -12.08 12.79 0.43
N LEU A 39 -11.35 11.69 0.63
CA LEU A 39 -11.14 10.70 -0.42
C LEU A 39 -12.50 10.16 -0.92
N SER A 40 -12.59 9.87 -2.21
CA SER A 40 -13.86 9.53 -2.87
C SER A 40 -14.39 8.12 -2.54
N TYR A 41 -13.54 7.23 -2.01
CA TYR A 41 -13.83 5.83 -1.66
C TYR A 41 -14.82 5.11 -2.59
N PRO A 42 -14.53 4.99 -3.91
CA PRO A 42 -15.54 4.53 -4.86
C PRO A 42 -16.05 3.10 -4.62
N ILE A 43 -15.19 2.18 -4.18
CA ILE A 43 -15.62 0.79 -3.86
C ILE A 43 -16.61 0.78 -2.69
N ALA A 44 -16.51 1.73 -1.74
CA ALA A 44 -17.36 1.74 -0.56
C ALA A 44 -18.84 2.02 -0.90
N GLN A 45 -19.13 2.50 -2.10
CA GLN A 45 -20.50 2.72 -2.60
C GLN A 45 -21.27 1.40 -2.68
N ILE A 46 -20.65 0.29 -3.12
CA ILE A 46 -21.35 -0.99 -3.25
C ILE A 46 -21.80 -1.54 -1.89
N PRO A 47 -20.93 -1.67 -0.86
CA PRO A 47 -21.38 -2.05 0.47
C PRO A 47 -22.40 -1.06 1.07
N LEU A 48 -22.25 0.24 0.81
CA LEU A 48 -23.17 1.25 1.34
C LEU A 48 -24.58 1.08 0.76
N GLU A 49 -24.70 0.77 -0.53
CA GLU A 49 -25.99 0.45 -1.15
C GLU A 49 -26.60 -0.84 -0.59
N LEU A 50 -25.79 -1.85 -0.28
CA LEU A 50 -26.26 -3.09 0.36
C LEU A 50 -26.75 -2.88 1.80
N LEU A 51 -26.37 -1.80 2.45
CA LEU A 51 -26.87 -1.42 3.78
C LEU A 51 -28.21 -0.66 3.72
N THR A 52 -28.65 -0.21 2.54
CA THR A 52 -29.90 0.54 2.42
C THR A 52 -31.13 -0.36 2.64
N PRO A 53 -32.13 0.09 3.42
CA PRO A 53 -33.36 -0.66 3.61
C PRO A 53 -34.01 -0.97 2.26
N ARG A 54 -34.59 -2.17 2.12
CA ARG A 54 -35.27 -2.67 0.90
C ARG A 54 -34.36 -3.09 -0.26
N LEU A 55 -33.04 -2.98 -0.14
CA LEU A 55 -32.04 -3.53 -1.08
C LEU A 55 -32.35 -3.19 -2.56
N PRO A 56 -32.48 -1.90 -2.93
CA PRO A 56 -32.86 -1.49 -4.27
C PRO A 56 -31.91 -2.02 -5.34
N LEU A 57 -30.59 -2.07 -5.07
CA LEU A 57 -29.58 -2.62 -5.98
C LEU A 57 -29.88 -4.07 -6.39
N LEU A 58 -30.20 -4.93 -5.43
CA LEU A 58 -30.50 -6.35 -5.68
C LEU A 58 -31.85 -6.57 -6.36
N ARG A 59 -32.71 -5.56 -6.45
CA ARG A 59 -33.96 -5.62 -7.23
C ARG A 59 -33.77 -5.27 -8.70
N GLN A 60 -32.64 -4.65 -9.07
CA GLN A 60 -32.39 -4.23 -10.44
C GLN A 60 -32.02 -5.43 -11.32
N LYS A 61 -32.76 -5.62 -12.41
CA LYS A 61 -32.47 -6.67 -13.41
C LYS A 61 -31.12 -6.46 -14.09
N VAL A 62 -30.72 -5.20 -14.29
CA VAL A 62 -29.44 -4.83 -14.92
C VAL A 62 -28.26 -5.28 -14.05
N PHE A 63 -28.36 -5.11 -12.72
CA PHE A 63 -27.36 -5.61 -11.78
C PHE A 63 -27.17 -7.13 -11.93
N TRP A 64 -28.27 -7.89 -11.93
CA TRP A 64 -28.21 -9.35 -12.09
C TRP A 64 -27.70 -9.78 -13.46
N ALA A 65 -28.01 -9.06 -14.53
CA ALA A 65 -27.46 -9.34 -15.85
C ALA A 65 -25.93 -9.18 -15.88
N GLY A 66 -25.41 -8.07 -15.35
CA GLY A 66 -23.96 -7.82 -15.25
C GLY A 66 -23.26 -8.82 -14.32
N PHE A 67 -23.85 -9.09 -13.15
CA PHE A 67 -23.35 -10.10 -12.21
C PHE A 67 -23.29 -11.48 -12.85
N SER A 68 -24.37 -11.91 -13.50
CA SER A 68 -24.46 -13.24 -14.11
C SER A 68 -23.44 -13.40 -15.25
N LEU A 69 -23.25 -12.36 -16.08
CA LEU A 69 -22.24 -12.37 -17.14
C LEU A 69 -20.83 -12.50 -16.56
N ALA A 70 -20.47 -11.65 -15.59
CA ALA A 70 -19.15 -11.67 -14.97
C ALA A 70 -18.88 -12.96 -14.17
N ALA A 71 -19.88 -13.45 -13.43
CA ALA A 71 -19.80 -14.69 -12.67
C ALA A 71 -19.65 -15.90 -13.59
N PHE A 72 -20.45 -15.97 -14.65
CA PHE A 72 -20.38 -17.05 -15.63
C PHE A 72 -19.02 -17.11 -16.32
N MET A 73 -18.51 -15.97 -16.82
CA MET A 73 -17.19 -15.92 -17.46
C MET A 73 -16.06 -16.33 -16.50
N ASN A 74 -16.06 -15.82 -15.27
CA ASN A 74 -15.02 -16.19 -14.28
C ASN A 74 -15.13 -17.65 -13.85
N LEU A 75 -16.34 -18.18 -13.66
CA LEU A 75 -16.55 -19.57 -13.26
C LEU A 75 -16.10 -20.51 -14.37
N LEU A 76 -16.44 -20.22 -15.62
CA LEU A 76 -16.02 -21.03 -16.76
C LEU A 76 -14.49 -21.01 -16.93
N ASN A 77 -13.85 -19.84 -16.78
CA ASN A 77 -12.40 -19.73 -16.83
C ASN A 77 -11.71 -20.43 -15.66
N GLY A 78 -12.27 -20.34 -14.44
CA GLY A 78 -11.77 -21.06 -13.27
C GLY A 78 -11.91 -22.58 -13.43
N LEU A 79 -13.02 -23.04 -14.03
CA LEU A 79 -13.23 -24.45 -14.36
C LEU A 79 -12.28 -24.93 -15.46
N HIS A 80 -12.04 -24.14 -16.52
CA HIS A 80 -11.02 -24.45 -17.53
C HIS A 80 -9.62 -24.58 -16.91
N PHE A 81 -9.28 -23.73 -15.93
CA PHE A 81 -7.98 -23.80 -15.24
C PHE A 81 -7.81 -25.13 -14.47
N LEU A 82 -8.86 -25.61 -13.81
CA LEU A 82 -8.84 -26.89 -13.08
C LEU A 82 -8.99 -28.11 -14.00
N TYR A 83 -9.80 -27.97 -15.05
CA TYR A 83 -10.15 -29.01 -16.02
C TYR A 83 -9.95 -28.47 -17.44
N PRO A 84 -8.76 -28.65 -18.04
CA PRO A 84 -8.43 -28.11 -19.37
C PRO A 84 -9.32 -28.59 -20.52
N ASN A 85 -10.18 -29.60 -20.30
CA ASN A 85 -11.13 -30.11 -21.28
C ASN A 85 -12.35 -29.18 -21.50
N ILE A 86 -12.63 -28.28 -20.56
CA ILE A 86 -13.72 -27.30 -20.68
C ILE A 86 -13.17 -26.11 -21.48
N PRO A 87 -13.87 -25.56 -22.49
CA PRO A 87 -13.41 -24.41 -23.25
C PRO A 87 -13.44 -23.11 -22.43
N SER A 88 -12.47 -22.21 -22.66
CA SER A 88 -12.42 -20.91 -22.00
C SER A 88 -13.11 -19.86 -22.86
N MET A 89 -13.74 -18.88 -22.23
CA MET A 89 -14.40 -17.75 -22.94
C MET A 89 -13.47 -16.53 -23.07
N GLY A 90 -12.16 -16.77 -23.18
CA GLY A 90 -11.16 -15.70 -23.24
C GLY A 90 -10.84 -15.11 -21.88
N GLY A 91 -10.35 -13.86 -21.85
CA GLY A 91 -9.71 -13.26 -20.66
C GLY A 91 -8.20 -13.51 -20.57
N TRP A 92 -7.63 -14.15 -21.59
CA TRP A 92 -6.18 -14.19 -21.78
C TRP A 92 -5.66 -12.84 -22.22
N LEU A 93 -4.48 -12.49 -21.74
CA LEU A 93 -3.80 -11.27 -22.12
C LEU A 93 -3.51 -11.30 -23.62
N PHE A 94 -4.21 -10.49 -24.41
CA PHE A 94 -3.93 -10.34 -25.82
C PHE A 94 -2.73 -9.42 -25.96
N ASP A 95 -1.55 -10.00 -26.17
CA ASP A 95 -0.34 -9.23 -26.34
C ASP A 95 -0.30 -8.61 -27.75
N LEU A 96 -0.12 -7.29 -27.80
CA LEU A 96 0.08 -6.57 -29.06
C LEU A 96 1.51 -6.71 -29.61
N SER A 97 2.47 -7.20 -28.82
CA SER A 97 3.89 -7.30 -29.23
C SER A 97 4.10 -8.01 -30.57
N PRO A 98 3.39 -9.12 -30.90
CA PRO A 98 3.57 -9.81 -32.19
C PRO A 98 3.22 -8.97 -33.42
N PHE A 99 2.42 -7.91 -33.27
CA PHE A 99 2.05 -7.01 -34.39
C PHE A 99 3.15 -6.01 -34.73
N PHE A 100 4.21 -5.91 -33.91
CA PHE A 100 5.33 -5.00 -34.12
C PHE A 100 6.66 -5.76 -34.22
N PRO A 101 6.92 -6.46 -35.34
CA PRO A 101 8.10 -7.32 -35.47
C PRO A 101 9.44 -6.56 -35.63
N ASN A 102 9.41 -5.33 -36.14
CA ASN A 102 10.61 -4.57 -36.51
C ASN A 102 10.94 -3.45 -35.51
N LEU A 103 12.24 -3.18 -35.31
CA LEU A 103 12.68 -2.01 -34.56
C LEU A 103 12.25 -0.70 -35.26
N PRO A 104 12.00 0.39 -34.52
CA PRO A 104 12.08 0.51 -33.05
C PRO A 104 10.80 0.07 -32.33
N LEU A 105 9.70 -0.19 -33.06
CA LEU A 105 8.39 -0.48 -32.48
C LEU A 105 8.32 -1.83 -31.75
N SER A 106 9.15 -2.80 -32.13
CA SER A 106 9.31 -4.05 -31.39
C SER A 106 9.78 -3.85 -29.95
N ALA A 107 10.39 -2.70 -29.62
CA ALA A 107 10.82 -2.37 -28.26
C ALA A 107 9.66 -2.05 -27.30
N ILE A 108 8.42 -1.90 -27.81
CA ILE A 108 7.22 -1.71 -26.97
C ILE A 108 7.06 -2.85 -25.93
N GLY A 109 7.58 -4.03 -26.29
CA GLY A 109 7.60 -5.25 -25.47
C GLY A 109 6.20 -5.72 -25.10
N TRP A 110 6.10 -6.50 -24.03
CA TRP A 110 4.84 -7.06 -23.56
C TRP A 110 3.77 -5.98 -23.32
N THR A 111 2.71 -6.03 -24.11
CA THR A 111 1.63 -5.02 -24.20
C THR A 111 0.27 -5.71 -24.14
N PRO A 112 -0.09 -6.25 -22.96
CA PRO A 112 -1.30 -7.03 -22.86
C PRO A 112 -2.53 -6.13 -22.83
N ILE A 113 -3.50 -6.44 -23.69
CA ILE A 113 -4.86 -5.93 -23.58
C ILE A 113 -5.72 -7.06 -23.06
N THR A 114 -6.41 -6.82 -21.95
CA THR A 114 -7.32 -7.81 -21.36
C THR A 114 -8.66 -7.16 -21.07
N LEU A 115 -9.73 -7.84 -21.46
CA LEU A 115 -11.10 -7.42 -21.20
C LEU A 115 -11.65 -8.28 -20.07
N LEU A 116 -11.57 -7.76 -18.84
CA LEU A 116 -12.13 -8.41 -17.65
C LEU A 116 -13.44 -7.69 -17.29
N PRO A 117 -14.62 -8.31 -17.47
CA PRO A 117 -15.89 -7.65 -17.17
C PRO A 117 -15.99 -7.09 -15.75
N PHE A 118 -15.46 -7.81 -14.76
CA PHE A 118 -15.41 -7.31 -13.38
C PHE A 118 -14.46 -6.11 -13.22
N GLY A 119 -13.34 -6.12 -13.95
CA GLY A 119 -12.37 -5.02 -13.95
C GLY A 119 -12.94 -3.77 -14.60
N VAL A 120 -13.70 -3.92 -15.70
CA VAL A 120 -14.46 -2.84 -16.34
C VAL A 120 -15.51 -2.28 -15.37
N GLY A 121 -16.24 -3.15 -14.66
CA GLY A 121 -17.22 -2.72 -13.67
C GLY A 121 -16.61 -1.91 -12.51
N LEU A 122 -15.44 -2.32 -12.01
CA LEU A 122 -14.70 -1.56 -10.99
C LEU A 122 -14.11 -0.26 -11.56
N GLY A 123 -13.61 -0.29 -12.80
CA GLY A 123 -13.10 0.89 -13.50
C GLY A 123 -14.17 1.96 -13.70
N PHE A 124 -15.44 1.58 -13.83
CA PHE A 124 -16.56 2.54 -13.92
C PHE A 124 -16.77 3.35 -12.63
N LEU A 125 -16.39 2.80 -11.47
CA LEU A 125 -16.45 3.53 -10.20
C LEU A 125 -15.29 4.52 -10.05
N MET A 126 -14.21 4.35 -10.81
CA MET A 126 -13.03 5.19 -10.69
C MET A 126 -13.27 6.59 -11.30
N PRO A 127 -12.79 7.67 -10.66
CA PRO A 127 -12.81 9.01 -11.25
C PRO A 127 -12.20 9.05 -12.66
N VAL A 128 -12.83 9.79 -13.57
CA VAL A 128 -12.45 9.89 -14.99
C VAL A 128 -11.02 10.42 -15.17
N ASP A 129 -10.60 11.36 -14.33
CA ASP A 129 -9.23 11.89 -14.40
C ASP A 129 -8.17 10.82 -14.10
N LEU A 130 -8.48 9.87 -13.21
CA LEU A 130 -7.59 8.79 -12.83
C LEU A 130 -7.53 7.70 -13.90
N THR A 131 -8.67 7.34 -14.50
CA THR A 131 -8.70 6.36 -15.60
C THR A 131 -7.97 6.90 -16.83
N LEU A 132 -8.18 8.17 -17.17
CA LEU A 132 -7.44 8.85 -18.23
C LEU A 132 -5.94 8.84 -17.94
N SER A 133 -5.54 9.22 -16.72
CA SER A 133 -4.13 9.23 -16.32
C SER A 133 -3.50 7.84 -16.45
N CYS A 134 -4.15 6.78 -15.95
CA CYS A 134 -3.63 5.42 -16.04
C CYS A 134 -3.35 5.00 -17.49
N TRP A 135 -4.26 5.33 -18.41
CA TRP A 135 -4.12 5.01 -19.83
C TRP A 135 -3.00 5.83 -20.50
N VAL A 136 -2.97 7.15 -20.25
CA VAL A 136 -1.94 8.04 -20.83
C VAL A 136 -0.55 7.66 -20.34
N PHE A 137 -0.34 7.49 -19.03
CA PHE A 137 0.97 7.15 -18.47
C PHE A 137 1.42 5.73 -18.88
N TYR A 138 0.49 4.80 -19.07
CA TYR A 138 0.81 3.51 -19.68
C TYR A 138 1.43 3.71 -21.08
N LEU A 139 0.81 4.53 -21.93
CA LEU A 139 1.35 4.83 -23.26
C LEU A 139 2.67 5.60 -23.22
N VAL A 140 2.84 6.54 -22.29
CA VAL A 140 4.12 7.25 -22.09
C VAL A 140 5.24 6.25 -21.80
N TRP A 141 5.01 5.29 -20.92
CA TRP A 141 6.01 4.27 -20.60
C TRP A 141 6.37 3.39 -21.79
N LYS A 142 5.38 3.09 -22.65
CA LYS A 142 5.60 2.40 -23.92
C LYS A 142 6.40 3.24 -24.90
N ALA A 143 6.09 4.53 -24.99
CA ALA A 143 6.84 5.48 -25.81
C ALA A 143 8.30 5.62 -25.34
N GLU A 144 8.57 5.66 -24.03
CA GLU A 144 9.92 5.68 -23.47
C GLU A 144 10.76 4.48 -23.92
N ARG A 145 10.18 3.28 -23.95
CA ARG A 145 10.87 2.08 -24.44
C ARG A 145 11.21 2.16 -25.92
N VAL A 146 10.29 2.66 -26.74
CA VAL A 146 10.52 2.85 -28.18
C VAL A 146 11.58 3.92 -28.40
N LEU A 147 11.52 5.04 -27.66
CA LEU A 147 12.52 6.10 -27.72
C LEU A 147 13.90 5.60 -27.30
N ALA A 148 13.99 4.77 -26.25
CA ALA A 148 15.24 4.15 -25.84
C ALA A 148 15.88 3.29 -26.94
N ALA A 149 15.05 2.58 -27.71
CA ALA A 149 15.50 1.81 -28.86
C ALA A 149 15.95 2.71 -30.01
N MET A 150 15.30 3.87 -30.21
CA MET A 150 15.68 4.85 -31.24
C MET A 150 17.00 5.57 -30.92
N THR A 151 17.24 5.92 -29.66
CA THR A 151 18.43 6.68 -29.22
C THR A 151 19.64 5.80 -28.89
N GLY A 152 19.49 4.48 -28.90
CA GLY A 152 20.53 3.54 -28.50
C GLY A 152 20.70 3.39 -26.99
N TRP A 153 19.84 4.02 -26.17
CA TRP A 153 19.82 3.87 -24.71
C TRP A 153 19.42 2.47 -24.25
N TRP A 154 19.01 1.58 -25.17
CA TRP A 154 18.82 0.15 -24.90
C TRP A 154 20.09 -0.55 -24.36
N GLY A 155 21.29 0.01 -24.60
CA GLY A 155 22.54 -0.48 -24.01
C GLY A 155 22.69 -0.24 -22.51
N LEU A 156 21.84 0.61 -21.91
CA LEU A 156 21.80 0.80 -20.46
C LEU A 156 20.99 -0.32 -19.82
N PRO A 157 21.52 -1.00 -18.78
CA PRO A 157 20.80 -2.10 -18.15
C PRO A 157 19.48 -1.61 -17.57
N ARG A 158 18.38 -2.23 -18.03
CA ARG A 158 17.00 -2.02 -17.55
C ARG A 158 16.38 -0.65 -17.83
N PHE A 159 17.00 0.20 -18.64
CA PHE A 159 16.35 1.44 -19.09
C PHE A 159 14.98 1.11 -19.72
N PRO A 160 13.86 1.78 -19.33
CA PRO A 160 13.74 3.07 -18.62
C PRO A 160 13.60 2.98 -17.08
N TYR A 161 14.14 1.96 -16.41
CA TYR A 161 14.09 1.77 -14.94
C TYR A 161 12.67 1.67 -14.40
N ALA A 162 11.91 0.83 -15.09
CA ALA A 162 10.51 0.56 -14.85
C ALA A 162 10.15 0.31 -13.38
N GLU A 163 10.86 -0.63 -12.74
CA GLU A 163 10.59 -1.09 -11.39
C GLU A 163 10.97 -0.01 -10.36
N GLU A 164 12.07 0.70 -10.62
CA GLU A 164 12.60 1.77 -9.77
C GLU A 164 11.70 3.02 -9.82
N GLN A 165 11.20 3.38 -10.99
CA GLN A 165 10.21 4.47 -11.14
C GLN A 165 8.92 4.16 -10.38
N GLN A 166 8.42 2.93 -10.48
CA GLN A 166 7.24 2.49 -9.73
C GLN A 166 7.47 2.60 -8.23
N PHE A 167 8.56 1.99 -7.71
CA PHE A 167 8.89 2.08 -6.29
C PHE A 167 9.02 3.53 -5.83
N GLY A 168 9.72 4.38 -6.60
CA GLY A 168 9.88 5.81 -6.33
C GLY A 168 8.55 6.55 -6.27
N ALA A 169 7.60 6.22 -7.15
CA ALA A 169 6.26 6.82 -7.17
C ALA A 169 5.44 6.43 -5.92
N TYR A 170 5.39 5.14 -5.57
CA TYR A 170 4.73 4.68 -4.34
C TYR A 170 5.39 5.29 -3.10
N ALA A 171 6.72 5.36 -3.11
CA ALA A 171 7.49 5.91 -2.01
C ALA A 171 7.25 7.40 -1.81
N CYS A 172 7.26 8.17 -2.90
CA CYS A 172 6.94 9.59 -2.88
C CYS A 172 5.53 9.83 -2.33
N TRP A 173 4.53 9.10 -2.84
CA TRP A 173 3.14 9.22 -2.36
C TRP A 173 2.99 8.89 -0.88
N ALA A 174 3.67 7.86 -0.41
CA ALA A 174 3.67 7.46 0.99
C ALA A 174 4.38 8.49 1.89
N LEU A 175 5.52 9.02 1.45
CA LEU A 175 6.24 10.07 2.16
C LEU A 175 5.40 11.35 2.26
N LEU A 176 4.76 11.78 1.18
CA LEU A 176 3.86 12.93 1.19
C LEU A 176 2.67 12.72 2.15
N ALA A 177 2.20 11.48 2.32
CA ALA A 177 1.18 11.15 3.34
C ALA A 177 1.75 11.19 4.77
N LEU A 178 2.99 10.74 4.97
CA LEU A 178 3.64 10.61 6.27
C LEU A 178 4.20 11.93 6.81
N LEU A 179 4.73 12.81 5.95
CA LEU A 179 5.42 14.04 6.35
C LEU A 179 4.60 14.96 7.27
N PRO A 180 3.29 15.21 7.04
CA PRO A 180 2.47 15.97 7.97
C PRO A 180 2.37 15.32 9.36
N LYS A 181 2.26 13.98 9.42
CA LYS A 181 2.20 13.23 10.68
C LYS A 181 3.54 13.26 11.42
N LEU A 182 4.64 13.08 10.70
CA LEU A 182 5.99 13.14 11.27
C LEU A 182 6.29 14.54 11.82
N SER A 183 5.97 15.59 11.07
CA SER A 183 6.16 16.97 11.52
C SER A 183 5.29 17.31 12.75
N ALA A 184 4.05 16.83 12.80
CA ALA A 184 3.19 16.96 13.97
C ALA A 184 3.76 16.23 15.21
N GLY A 185 4.29 15.01 15.03
CA GLY A 185 4.97 14.26 16.10
C GLY A 185 6.19 15.00 16.63
N VAL A 186 7.05 15.53 15.75
CA VAL A 186 8.22 16.34 16.13
C VAL A 186 7.80 17.60 16.89
N GLN A 187 6.73 18.28 16.45
CA GLN A 187 6.20 19.44 17.16
C GLN A 187 5.62 19.07 18.53
N ALA A 188 4.94 17.94 18.66
CA ALA A 188 4.43 17.44 19.94
C ALA A 188 5.59 17.15 20.92
N LEU A 189 6.65 16.48 20.47
CA LEU A 189 7.87 16.24 21.25
C LEU A 189 8.54 17.54 21.70
N LYS A 190 8.66 18.52 20.80
CA LYS A 190 9.15 19.86 21.16
C LYS A 190 8.27 20.54 22.21
N ARG A 191 6.95 20.42 22.11
CA ARG A 191 6.00 21.01 23.07
C ARG A 191 6.08 20.34 24.44
N VAL A 192 6.21 19.02 24.50
CA VAL A 192 6.42 18.28 25.76
C VAL A 192 7.72 18.74 26.40
N ARG A 193 8.82 18.79 25.65
CA ARG A 193 10.11 19.29 26.16
C ARG A 193 10.03 20.72 26.69
N VAL A 194 9.31 21.60 26.00
CA VAL A 194 9.09 22.99 26.46
C VAL A 194 8.16 23.07 27.68
N GLN A 195 7.11 22.24 27.73
CA GLN A 195 6.19 22.15 28.87
C GLN A 195 6.85 21.56 30.10
N GLU A 196 7.72 20.55 29.96
CA GLU A 196 8.53 20.00 31.05
C GLU A 196 9.53 21.02 31.56
N CYS A 197 10.22 21.79 30.69
CA CYS A 197 11.06 22.90 31.13
C CYS A 197 10.26 23.99 31.86
N LYS A 198 9.08 24.36 31.35
CA LYS A 198 8.19 25.33 32.02
C LYS A 198 7.65 24.78 33.34
N ARG A 199 7.26 23.51 33.41
CA ARG A 199 6.79 22.85 34.64
C ARG A 199 7.91 22.67 35.66
N ALA A 200 9.14 22.39 35.24
CA ALA A 200 10.30 22.37 36.13
C ALA A 200 10.54 23.75 36.76
N ARG A 201 10.40 24.82 35.97
CA ARG A 201 10.53 26.21 36.45
C ARG A 201 9.35 26.69 37.30
N VAL A 202 8.14 26.23 36.99
CA VAL A 202 6.93 26.51 37.77
C VAL A 202 6.90 25.68 39.06
N ARG A 203 7.47 24.46 39.07
CA ARG A 203 7.63 23.61 40.28
C ARG A 203 8.63 24.20 41.28
N GLU A 204 9.59 24.98 40.81
CA GLU A 204 10.45 25.82 41.66
C GLU A 204 9.63 26.92 42.36
N ASN A 205 8.71 27.57 41.63
CA ASN A 205 7.85 28.64 42.17
C ASN A 205 6.63 28.15 42.96
N PHE A 206 6.13 26.93 42.71
CA PHE A 206 4.95 26.37 43.38
C PHE A 206 5.28 25.55 44.64
N ARG A 207 6.56 25.51 45.06
CA ARG A 207 6.93 24.96 46.37
C ARG A 207 6.42 25.83 47.55
N GLU A 208 5.91 27.03 47.27
CA GLU A 208 5.37 27.95 48.28
C GLU A 208 3.82 28.05 48.30
N THR A 209 3.07 27.40 47.39
CA THR A 209 1.62 27.65 47.31
C THR A 209 0.81 26.44 46.82
N ALA A 210 0.85 25.32 47.55
CA ALA A 210 0.01 24.17 47.26
C ALA A 210 -0.51 23.48 48.53
N ALA A 211 -1.35 24.19 49.27
CA ALA A 211 -2.40 23.58 50.08
C ALA A 211 -3.75 23.92 49.45
N GLN A 212 -4.64 22.92 49.33
CA GLN A 212 -6.04 22.96 48.82
C GLN A 212 -6.14 22.92 47.28
N GLN A 213 -6.93 22.08 46.61
CA GLN A 213 -7.90 21.02 46.94
C GLN A 213 -8.16 20.22 45.62
N PRO A 214 -8.88 19.08 45.65
CA PRO A 214 -8.97 18.12 44.54
C PRO A 214 -10.16 18.40 43.60
N ALA A 215 -10.03 17.97 42.34
CA ALA A 215 -11.13 17.96 41.38
C ALA A 215 -11.38 16.54 40.84
N THR A 216 -12.61 16.09 41.06
CA THR A 216 -13.28 14.89 40.56
C THR A 216 -13.42 14.94 39.03
N ALA A 217 -13.21 13.82 38.34
CA ALA A 217 -13.64 13.65 36.95
C ALA A 217 -14.04 12.20 36.69
N ASN A 218 -15.36 11.96 36.70
CA ASN A 218 -16.00 10.74 36.26
C ASN A 218 -16.27 10.86 34.75
N SER A 219 -15.86 9.88 33.94
CA SER A 219 -16.40 9.69 32.58
C SER A 219 -16.29 8.24 32.12
N LEU A 220 -17.11 7.39 32.73
CA LEU A 220 -17.51 6.13 32.11
C LEU A 220 -18.52 6.45 31.00
N THR A 221 -18.08 6.39 29.75
CA THR A 221 -18.74 5.80 28.56
C THR A 221 -18.00 6.32 27.32
N LYS A 222 -16.90 5.67 26.93
CA LYS A 222 -16.38 5.83 25.57
C LYS A 222 -17.32 5.08 24.64
N GLN A 223 -18.27 5.83 24.07
CA GLN A 223 -18.76 5.63 22.70
C GLN A 223 -17.55 5.31 21.79
N PHE A 224 -17.72 4.58 20.68
CA PHE A 224 -16.60 4.20 19.80
C PHE A 224 -15.92 5.46 19.20
N VAL A 225 -15.07 6.09 20.00
CA VAL A 225 -14.20 7.22 19.68
C VAL A 225 -13.03 6.58 18.95
N PRO A 226 -12.68 7.03 17.73
CA PRO A 226 -11.49 6.55 17.06
C PRO A 226 -10.32 6.65 18.05
N PRO A 227 -9.47 5.61 18.19
CA PRO A 227 -8.39 5.63 19.15
C PRO A 227 -7.60 6.92 18.97
N ASP A 228 -7.21 7.53 20.09
CA ASP A 228 -6.39 8.74 20.07
C ASP A 228 -5.24 8.50 19.08
N GLU A 229 -5.02 9.40 18.12
CA GLU A 229 -4.03 9.18 17.04
C GLU A 229 -2.65 8.79 17.61
N ASN A 230 -2.37 9.27 18.83
CA ASN A 230 -1.19 8.92 19.62
C ASN A 230 -1.13 7.43 20.02
N LEU A 231 -2.25 6.81 20.39
CA LEU A 231 -2.35 5.39 20.70
C LEU A 231 -2.13 4.55 19.44
N ALA A 232 -2.70 4.96 18.30
CA ALA A 232 -2.46 4.29 17.02
C ALA A 232 -0.99 4.40 16.59
N ALA A 233 -0.37 5.57 16.76
CA ALA A 233 1.05 5.77 16.50
C ALA A 233 1.95 4.92 17.43
N LEU A 234 1.62 4.84 18.72
CA LEU A 234 2.34 4.00 19.68
C LEU A 234 2.18 2.51 19.36
N GLY A 235 0.97 2.08 19.00
CA GLY A 235 0.67 0.72 18.57
C GLY A 235 1.50 0.33 17.35
N PHE A 236 1.54 1.20 16.34
CA PHE A 236 2.39 0.99 15.17
C PHE A 236 3.88 0.91 15.53
N LEU A 237 4.40 1.86 16.32
CA LEU A 237 5.81 1.87 16.72
C LEU A 237 6.19 0.59 17.48
N THR A 238 5.31 0.15 18.39
CA THR A 238 5.51 -1.09 19.16
C THR A 238 5.56 -2.30 18.24
N CYS A 239 4.59 -2.43 17.32
CA CYS A 239 4.59 -3.53 16.36
C CYS A 239 5.82 -3.51 15.45
N PHE A 240 6.23 -2.32 14.98
CA PHE A 240 7.42 -2.15 14.13
C PHE A 240 8.70 -2.61 14.84
N VAL A 241 8.90 -2.22 16.09
CA VAL A 241 10.07 -2.64 16.90
C VAL A 241 10.05 -4.14 17.16
N VAL A 242 8.88 -4.70 17.51
CA VAL A 242 8.75 -6.15 17.77
C VAL A 242 8.99 -6.95 16.49
N LEU A 243 8.49 -6.52 15.33
CA LEU A 243 8.75 -7.18 14.04
C LEU A 243 10.25 -7.24 13.73
N ILE A 244 10.96 -6.13 13.93
CA ILE A 244 12.42 -6.10 13.77
C ILE A 244 13.09 -7.04 14.75
N ALA A 245 12.71 -7.03 16.02
CA ALA A 245 13.28 -7.90 17.04
C ALA A 245 13.08 -9.39 16.71
N LEU A 246 11.90 -9.78 16.21
CA LEU A 246 11.61 -11.16 15.79
C LEU A 246 12.49 -11.59 14.61
N CYS A 247 12.67 -10.72 13.60
CA CYS A 247 13.55 -11.02 12.47
C CYS A 247 15.02 -11.10 12.86
N VAL A 248 15.46 -10.24 13.78
CA VAL A 248 16.84 -10.27 14.31
C VAL A 248 17.09 -11.52 15.14
N TRP A 249 16.10 -11.92 15.95
CA TRP A 249 16.17 -13.17 16.72
C TRP A 249 16.28 -14.41 15.82
N GLN A 250 15.70 -14.37 14.62
CA GLN A 250 15.85 -15.41 13.59
C GLN A 250 17.15 -15.31 12.79
N GLY A 251 18.08 -14.44 13.18
CA GLY A 251 19.42 -14.32 12.58
C GLY A 251 19.54 -13.27 11.47
N MET A 252 18.51 -12.47 11.21
CA MET A 252 18.60 -11.39 10.21
C MET A 252 19.33 -10.17 10.79
N SER A 253 20.13 -9.48 9.97
CA SER A 253 20.77 -8.24 10.42
C SER A 253 19.74 -7.16 10.77
N TRP A 254 19.92 -6.48 11.91
CA TRP A 254 18.99 -5.46 12.41
C TRP A 254 18.78 -4.28 11.44
N TRP A 255 19.83 -3.88 10.72
CA TRP A 255 19.73 -2.79 9.76
C TRP A 255 18.94 -3.21 8.52
N LEU A 256 19.11 -4.47 8.07
CA LEU A 256 18.40 -5.03 6.93
C LEU A 256 16.91 -5.21 7.26
N ALA A 257 16.60 -5.75 8.44
CA ALA A 257 15.23 -5.86 8.95
C ALA A 257 14.51 -4.51 8.97
N LYS A 258 15.17 -3.50 9.53
CA LYS A 258 14.63 -2.14 9.60
C LYS A 258 14.36 -1.56 8.21
N MET A 259 15.29 -1.67 7.26
CA MET A 259 15.10 -1.14 5.90
C MET A 259 14.00 -1.89 5.15
N PHE A 260 13.93 -3.21 5.31
CA PHE A 260 12.90 -4.05 4.70
C PHE A 260 11.51 -3.63 5.18
N PHE A 261 11.28 -3.55 6.49
CA PHE A 261 9.98 -3.16 7.03
C PHE A 261 9.67 -1.68 6.75
N ALA A 262 10.65 -0.79 6.78
CA ALA A 262 10.45 0.61 6.39
C ALA A 262 9.96 0.70 4.95
N GLY A 263 10.62 0.04 3.99
CA GLY A 263 10.18 -0.02 2.60
C GLY A 263 8.81 -0.68 2.43
N TYR A 264 8.57 -1.79 3.13
CA TYR A 264 7.30 -2.50 3.13
C TYR A 264 6.13 -1.62 3.58
N PHE A 265 6.24 -0.96 4.74
CA PHE A 265 5.17 -0.11 5.26
C PHE A 265 4.98 1.15 4.43
N LEU A 266 6.05 1.66 3.82
CA LEU A 266 6.01 2.81 2.93
C LEU A 266 5.24 2.45 1.64
N ILE A 267 5.53 1.31 1.02
CA ILE A 267 4.72 0.76 -0.07
C ILE A 267 3.26 0.55 0.40
N ALA A 268 3.05 -0.05 1.57
CA ALA A 268 1.71 -0.32 2.09
C ALA A 268 0.87 0.94 2.28
N ILE A 269 1.45 2.04 2.77
CA ILE A 269 0.77 3.34 2.89
C ILE A 269 0.41 3.89 1.50
N GLY A 270 1.34 3.82 0.55
CA GLY A 270 1.10 4.22 -0.85
C GLY A 270 -0.06 3.45 -1.47
N ILE A 271 -0.05 2.12 -1.38
CA ILE A 271 -1.13 1.25 -1.85
C ILE A 271 -2.45 1.59 -1.17
N THR A 272 -2.46 1.77 0.15
CA THR A 272 -3.70 2.06 0.90
C THR A 272 -4.32 3.37 0.43
N ARG A 273 -3.49 4.38 0.16
CA ARG A 273 -3.97 5.66 -0.36
C ARG A 273 -4.49 5.57 -1.79
N ILE A 274 -3.77 4.85 -2.67
CA ILE A 274 -4.19 4.56 -4.04
C ILE A 274 -5.53 3.79 -4.01
N ARG A 275 -5.68 2.77 -3.16
CA ARG A 275 -6.92 2.01 -3.01
C ARG A 275 -8.08 2.88 -2.54
N ALA A 276 -7.84 3.79 -1.60
CA ALA A 276 -8.85 4.73 -1.11
C ALA A 276 -9.30 5.73 -2.19
N GLN A 277 -8.43 6.09 -3.15
CA GLN A 277 -8.71 7.02 -4.24
C GLN A 277 -9.29 6.34 -5.48
N LEU A 278 -8.61 5.32 -5.99
CA LEU A 278 -8.93 4.66 -7.25
C LEU A 278 -10.00 3.58 -7.08
N GLY A 279 -10.04 2.92 -5.92
CA GLY A 279 -10.94 1.80 -5.74
C GLY A 279 -10.53 0.52 -6.50
N SER A 280 -9.27 0.39 -6.95
CA SER A 280 -8.81 -0.87 -7.55
C SER A 280 -8.49 -1.92 -6.46
N PRO A 281 -9.07 -3.13 -6.50
CA PRO A 281 -8.66 -4.22 -5.61
C PRO A 281 -7.30 -4.79 -5.98
N VAL A 282 -6.89 -4.66 -7.25
CA VAL A 282 -5.63 -5.18 -7.78
C VAL A 282 -4.58 -4.09 -7.72
N HIS A 283 -3.48 -4.39 -7.05
CA HIS A 283 -2.22 -3.67 -7.14
C HIS A 283 -1.20 -4.75 -7.46
N ASP A 284 -0.66 -4.70 -8.66
CA ASP A 284 0.42 -5.61 -9.02
C ASP A 284 1.73 -4.82 -8.93
N LEU A 285 2.51 -5.13 -7.91
CA LEU A 285 3.88 -4.64 -7.70
C LEU A 285 4.86 -5.78 -8.00
N HIS A 286 4.54 -6.60 -9.00
CA HIS A 286 5.46 -7.60 -9.51
C HIS A 286 6.83 -6.95 -9.70
N PHE A 287 7.80 -7.44 -8.93
CA PHE A 287 9.22 -7.07 -9.01
C PHE A 287 9.65 -5.74 -8.38
N ALA A 288 8.75 -4.91 -7.86
CA ALA A 288 9.07 -3.66 -7.15
C ALA A 288 9.01 -3.80 -5.61
N GLY A 289 9.12 -5.03 -5.11
CA GLY A 289 9.12 -5.33 -3.68
C GLY A 289 10.37 -4.81 -2.96
N PRO A 290 10.29 -4.58 -1.63
CA PRO A 290 11.40 -4.07 -0.85
C PRO A 290 12.62 -5.02 -0.90
N ASP A 291 12.40 -6.33 -1.05
CA ASP A 291 13.43 -7.34 -1.26
C ASP A 291 14.31 -7.06 -2.50
N ARG A 292 13.70 -6.77 -3.66
CA ARG A 292 14.44 -6.48 -4.89
C ARG A 292 15.10 -5.11 -4.88
N VAL A 293 14.40 -4.10 -4.36
CA VAL A 293 14.95 -2.74 -4.27
C VAL A 293 16.16 -2.72 -3.35
N LEU A 294 16.10 -3.41 -2.20
CA LEU A 294 17.24 -3.56 -1.30
C LEU A 294 18.41 -4.27 -1.99
N LEU A 295 18.14 -5.34 -2.72
CA LEU A 295 19.17 -6.02 -3.50
C LEU A 295 19.81 -5.08 -4.52
N PHE A 296 19.06 -4.25 -5.26
CA PHE A 296 19.67 -3.34 -6.24
C PHE A 296 20.52 -2.25 -5.59
N VAL A 297 20.04 -1.64 -4.51
CA VAL A 297 20.79 -0.58 -3.80
C VAL A 297 22.06 -1.15 -3.14
N LEU A 298 21.98 -2.34 -2.55
CA LEU A 298 23.10 -2.95 -1.83
C LEU A 298 24.08 -3.66 -2.77
N ALA A 299 23.59 -4.38 -3.78
CA ALA A 299 24.46 -5.02 -4.78
C ALA A 299 25.24 -3.99 -5.59
N ALA A 300 24.64 -2.83 -5.89
CA ALA A 300 25.37 -1.72 -6.52
C ALA A 300 26.56 -1.25 -5.66
N LYS A 301 26.41 -1.22 -4.33
CA LYS A 301 27.51 -0.89 -3.40
C LYS A 301 28.57 -1.98 -3.29
N ILE A 302 28.18 -3.26 -3.27
CA ILE A 302 29.10 -4.39 -3.15
C ILE A 302 29.94 -4.54 -4.42
N CYS A 303 29.32 -4.42 -5.61
CA CYS A 303 30.05 -4.44 -6.88
C CYS A 303 31.02 -3.25 -7.01
N GLN A 304 30.65 -2.06 -6.51
CA GLN A 304 31.56 -0.90 -6.50
C GLN A 304 32.73 -1.06 -5.52
N SER A 305 32.53 -1.70 -4.35
CA SER A 305 33.64 -1.94 -3.43
C SER A 305 34.67 -2.95 -3.94
N GLU A 306 34.29 -3.86 -4.83
CA GLU A 306 35.23 -4.80 -5.46
C GLU A 306 35.93 -4.24 -6.71
N THR A 307 35.41 -3.16 -7.33
CA THR A 307 36.03 -2.53 -8.51
C THR A 307 37.10 -1.47 -8.18
N PHE A 308 37.30 -1.12 -6.91
CA PHE A 308 38.38 -0.23 -6.45
C PHE A 308 39.54 -0.97 -5.76
N ALA A 309 39.64 -2.29 -5.93
CA ALA A 309 40.70 -3.13 -5.37
C ALA A 309 41.69 -3.67 -6.44
N PHE A 310 41.87 -2.96 -7.55
CA PHE A 310 42.94 -3.20 -8.53
C PHE A 310 43.64 -1.89 -8.89
#